data_AF-A0A1V5ZW81-F1
#
_entry.id   AF-A0A1V5ZW81-F1
#
_cell.length_a   1.000
_cell.length_b   1.000
_cell.length_c   1.000
_cell.angle_alpha   90.00
_cell.angle_beta   90.00
_cell.angle_gamma   90.00
#
_symmetry.space_group_name_H-M   'P 1'
#
loop_
_entity.id
_entity.type
_entity.pdbx_description
1 polymer ?
#
loop_
_entity_poly.entity_id
_entity_poly.type
_entity_poly.pdbx_seq_one_letter_code
_entity_poly.pdbx_strand_id
1 'polypeptide(L)'
;MKTYKPLAGENISETARTIVAMAKKTKGIVRAKFNDIELTANPGDNADAIVKYYSAESNRRHEEYVNSPEYKERQRKADEAQRRHNLILEGALMTAPEKMTLRDEEGWKKIVAANTDGYGSAVIRFAERWARLMEGRIANGDTVEGCAEEASQLADNEGITGFVYSCAVSILSQVWIHGEQLRRWHNLKTQIGNEGEEAK
;
A
#
# COMPACT_ATOMS: atom_id res chain seq x y z
N MET A 1 -13.07 1.53 -41.76
CA MET A 1 -12.21 1.60 -40.55
C MET A 1 -13.00 1.06 -39.37
N LYS A 2 -12.46 0.11 -38.61
CA LYS A 2 -13.13 -0.47 -37.43
C LYS A 2 -12.38 -0.13 -36.15
N THR A 3 -13.10 -0.05 -35.04
CA THR A 3 -12.51 0.14 -33.71
C THR A 3 -12.75 -1.10 -32.87
N TYR A 4 -11.69 -1.61 -32.26
CA TYR A 4 -11.70 -2.67 -31.27
C TYR A 4 -11.54 -2.07 -29.88
N LYS A 5 -12.32 -2.58 -28.91
CA LYS A 5 -12.22 -2.19 -27.51
C LYS A 5 -11.62 -3.38 -26.75
N PRO A 6 -10.39 -3.27 -26.23
CA PRO A 6 -9.80 -4.32 -25.41
C PRO A 6 -10.68 -4.63 -24.19
N LEU A 7 -10.79 -5.90 -23.85
CA LEU A 7 -11.55 -6.34 -22.67
C LEU A 7 -10.74 -6.17 -21.39
N ALA A 8 -11.43 -6.05 -20.26
CA ALA A 8 -10.77 -6.08 -18.96
C ALA A 8 -10.05 -7.44 -18.78
N GLY A 9 -8.77 -7.40 -18.42
CA GLY A 9 -7.93 -8.59 -18.29
C GLY A 9 -7.14 -8.97 -19.55
N GLU A 10 -7.41 -8.35 -20.71
CA GLU A 10 -6.57 -8.55 -21.90
C GLU A 10 -5.20 -7.89 -21.73
N ASN A 11 -4.16 -8.60 -22.15
CA ASN A 11 -2.83 -8.01 -22.28
C ASN A 11 -2.59 -7.41 -23.68
N ILE A 12 -1.51 -6.65 -23.81
CA ILE A 12 -1.16 -5.99 -25.06
C ILE A 12 -0.96 -6.98 -26.22
N SER A 13 -0.39 -8.16 -25.95
CA SER A 13 -0.12 -9.18 -26.97
C SER A 13 -1.42 -9.78 -27.51
N GLU A 14 -2.40 -10.03 -26.64
CA GLU A 14 -3.75 -10.47 -27.02
C GLU A 14 -4.46 -9.41 -27.85
N THR A 15 -4.45 -8.16 -27.36
CA THR A 15 -5.05 -7.03 -28.10
C THR A 15 -4.44 -6.91 -29.50
N ALA A 16 -3.11 -6.94 -29.61
CA ALA A 16 -2.40 -6.84 -30.89
C ALA A 16 -2.76 -7.98 -31.86
N ARG A 17 -2.80 -9.23 -31.38
CA ARG A 17 -3.23 -10.39 -32.19
C ARG A 17 -4.67 -10.22 -32.68
N THR A 18 -5.58 -9.78 -31.82
CA THR A 18 -6.99 -9.59 -32.15
C THR A 18 -7.18 -8.53 -33.23
N ILE A 19 -6.56 -7.35 -33.10
CA ILE A 19 -6.71 -6.28 -34.09
C ILE A 19 -6.08 -6.65 -35.44
N VAL A 20 -4.95 -7.37 -35.46
CA VAL A 20 -4.33 -7.89 -36.69
C VAL A 20 -5.22 -8.93 -37.36
N ALA A 21 -5.76 -9.89 -36.60
CA ALA A 21 -6.68 -10.90 -37.14
C ALA A 21 -7.94 -10.25 -37.73
N MET A 22 -8.50 -9.25 -37.05
CA MET A 22 -9.64 -8.48 -37.54
C MET A 22 -9.29 -7.69 -38.82
N ALA A 23 -8.12 -7.05 -38.86
CA ALA A 23 -7.68 -6.31 -40.04
C ALA A 23 -7.54 -7.23 -41.26
N LYS A 24 -6.93 -8.41 -41.09
CA LYS A 24 -6.83 -9.46 -42.12
C LYS A 24 -8.19 -9.92 -42.61
N LYS A 25 -9.09 -10.28 -41.69
CA LYS A 25 -10.44 -10.76 -42.02
C LYS A 25 -11.27 -9.72 -42.76
N THR A 26 -11.14 -8.45 -42.37
CA THR A 26 -11.95 -7.35 -42.93
C THR A 26 -11.31 -6.64 -44.10
N LYS A 27 -10.06 -6.99 -44.45
CA LYS A 27 -9.24 -6.30 -45.46
C LYS A 27 -9.21 -4.78 -45.25
N GLY A 28 -9.21 -4.35 -44.00
CA GLY A 28 -9.30 -2.94 -43.63
C GLY A 28 -8.57 -2.62 -42.33
N ILE A 29 -8.46 -1.33 -42.03
CA ILE A 29 -7.74 -0.82 -40.86
C ILE A 29 -8.59 -1.02 -39.59
N VAL A 30 -7.97 -1.56 -38.55
CA VAL A 30 -8.54 -1.70 -37.20
C VAL A 30 -7.73 -0.85 -36.21
N ARG A 31 -8.41 -0.08 -35.36
CA ARG A 31 -7.78 0.68 -34.27
C ARG A 31 -8.21 0.17 -32.92
N ALA A 32 -7.35 0.29 -31.91
CA ALA A 32 -7.70 0.06 -30.51
C ALA A 32 -7.01 1.10 -29.63
N LYS A 33 -7.52 1.33 -28.43
CA LYS A 33 -6.87 2.15 -27.42
C LYS A 33 -6.52 1.25 -26.23
N PHE A 34 -5.25 1.14 -25.89
CA PHE A 34 -4.75 0.30 -24.80
C PHE A 34 -3.90 1.17 -23.87
N ASN A 35 -4.28 1.32 -22.59
CA ASN A 35 -3.61 2.20 -21.62
C ASN A 35 -3.30 3.61 -22.16
N ASP A 36 -4.29 4.20 -22.82
CA ASP A 36 -4.20 5.50 -23.49
C ASP A 36 -3.26 5.63 -24.69
N ILE A 37 -2.71 4.52 -25.17
CA ILE A 37 -1.94 4.47 -26.42
C ILE A 37 -2.86 3.97 -27.53
N GLU A 38 -2.95 4.74 -28.63
CA GLU A 38 -3.66 4.31 -29.83
C GLU A 38 -2.82 3.28 -30.60
N LEU A 39 -3.43 2.14 -30.92
CA LEU A 39 -2.87 1.07 -31.73
C LEU A 39 -3.60 1.04 -33.07
N THR A 40 -2.87 0.81 -34.14
CA THR A 40 -3.44 0.63 -35.49
C THR A 40 -2.89 -0.65 -36.10
N ALA A 41 -3.77 -1.45 -36.70
CA ALA A 41 -3.43 -2.64 -37.44
C ALA A 41 -4.00 -2.58 -38.87
N ASN A 42 -3.13 -2.83 -39.83
CA ASN A 42 -3.44 -3.04 -41.24
C ASN A 42 -3.46 -4.55 -41.57
N PRO A 43 -4.07 -4.97 -42.69
CA PRO A 43 -4.14 -6.39 -43.05
C PRO A 43 -2.78 -7.09 -43.19
N GLY A 44 -1.71 -6.35 -43.52
CA GLY A 44 -0.35 -6.88 -43.68
C GLY A 44 0.49 -6.88 -42.39
N ASP A 45 -0.02 -6.32 -41.30
CA ASP A 45 0.80 -6.08 -40.11
C ASP A 45 1.06 -7.36 -39.31
N ASN A 46 2.17 -7.32 -38.55
CA ASN A 46 2.52 -8.31 -37.55
C ASN A 46 2.16 -7.80 -36.14
N ALA A 47 1.59 -8.68 -35.31
CA ALA A 47 1.24 -8.35 -33.92
C ALA A 47 2.47 -7.94 -33.11
N ASP A 48 3.63 -8.58 -33.30
CA ASP A 48 4.85 -8.25 -32.53
C ASP A 48 5.34 -6.82 -32.80
N ALA A 49 5.14 -6.31 -34.03
CA ALA A 49 5.51 -4.93 -34.36
C ALA A 49 4.63 -3.93 -33.60
N ILE A 50 3.34 -4.22 -33.46
CA ILE A 50 2.41 -3.40 -32.67
C ILE A 50 2.75 -3.46 -31.19
N VAL A 51 3.08 -4.64 -30.65
CA VAL A 51 3.53 -4.78 -29.25
C VAL A 51 4.82 -3.99 -29.03
N LYS A 52 5.80 -4.08 -29.94
CA LYS A 52 7.05 -3.32 -29.86
C LYS A 52 6.82 -1.81 -29.89
N TYR A 53 5.93 -1.34 -30.75
CA TYR A 53 5.51 0.07 -30.79
C TYR A 53 4.91 0.50 -29.46
N TYR A 54 3.94 -0.26 -28.93
CA TYR A 54 3.32 0.03 -27.63
C TYR A 54 4.36 0.14 -26.52
N SER A 55 5.28 -0.83 -26.42
CA SER A 55 6.32 -0.82 -25.38
C SER A 55 7.24 0.40 -25.50
N ALA A 56 7.66 0.76 -26.72
CA ALA A 56 8.49 1.94 -26.94
C ALA A 56 7.76 3.24 -26.55
N GLU A 57 6.49 3.36 -26.93
CA GLU A 57 5.67 4.53 -26.62
C GLU A 57 5.32 4.63 -25.13
N SER A 58 5.06 3.49 -24.47
CA SER A 58 4.86 3.41 -23.02
C SER A 58 6.11 3.86 -22.26
N ASN A 59 7.30 3.42 -22.69
CA ASN A 59 8.57 3.83 -22.09
C ASN A 59 8.81 5.33 -22.29
N ARG A 60 8.62 5.86 -23.50
CA ARG A 60 8.72 7.30 -23.79
C ARG A 60 7.82 8.12 -22.89
N ARG A 61 6.53 7.74 -22.76
CA ARG A 61 5.57 8.43 -21.88
C ARG A 61 5.98 8.36 -20.41
N HIS A 62 6.52 7.23 -19.96
CA HIS A 62 7.04 7.09 -18.59
C HIS A 62 8.25 8.02 -18.35
N GLU A 63 9.20 8.06 -19.28
CA GLU A 63 10.37 8.94 -19.21
C GLU A 63 9.97 10.42 -19.20
N GLU A 64 9.03 10.82 -20.06
CA GLU A 64 8.49 12.19 -20.07
C GLU A 64 7.80 12.54 -18.76
N TYR A 65 7.00 11.63 -18.22
CA TYR A 65 6.31 11.83 -16.95
C TYR A 65 7.31 11.96 -15.78
N VAL A 66 8.26 11.05 -15.65
CA VAL A 66 9.28 11.09 -14.58
C VAL A 66 10.15 12.34 -14.67
N ASN A 67 10.40 12.86 -15.87
CA ASN A 67 11.16 14.10 -16.06
C ASN A 67 10.33 15.38 -15.95
N SER A 68 8.99 15.26 -15.92
CA SER A 68 8.08 16.40 -15.91
C SER A 68 8.21 17.24 -14.64
N PRO A 69 7.94 18.56 -14.72
CA PRO A 69 7.82 19.41 -13.53
C PRO A 69 6.75 18.91 -12.54
N GLU A 70 5.65 18.33 -13.05
CA GLU A 70 4.57 17.80 -12.20
C GLU A 70 5.07 16.65 -11.31
N TYR A 71 5.78 15.69 -11.89
CA TYR A 71 6.30 14.55 -11.13
C TYR A 71 7.35 14.99 -10.10
N LYS A 72 8.27 15.88 -10.50
CA LYS A 72 9.28 16.43 -9.58
C LYS A 72 8.65 17.21 -8.44
N GLU A 73 7.61 18.00 -8.71
CA GLU A 73 6.86 18.72 -7.68
C GLU A 73 6.11 17.77 -6.75
N ARG A 74 5.52 16.70 -7.30
CA ARG A 74 4.88 15.65 -6.49
C ARG A 74 5.88 14.96 -5.57
N GLN A 75 7.07 14.61 -6.06
CA GLN A 75 8.16 14.07 -5.24
C GLN A 75 8.57 15.05 -4.14
N ARG A 76 8.80 16.33 -4.49
CA ARG A 76 9.17 17.36 -3.52
C ARG A 76 8.13 17.51 -2.41
N LYS A 77 6.84 17.53 -2.76
CA LYS A 77 5.73 17.59 -1.79
C LYS A 77 5.66 16.34 -0.91
N ALA A 78 5.86 15.16 -1.49
CA ALA A 78 5.90 13.91 -0.74
C ALA A 78 7.08 13.88 0.24
N ASP A 79 8.27 14.29 -0.18
CA ASP A 79 9.46 14.37 0.67
C ASP A 79 9.28 15.38 1.80
N GLU A 80 8.68 16.54 1.52
CA GLU A 80 8.38 17.56 2.52
C GLU A 80 7.34 17.06 3.54
N ALA A 81 6.28 16.39 3.07
CA ALA A 81 5.29 15.76 3.92
C ALA A 81 5.92 14.66 4.79
N GLN A 82 6.79 13.81 4.23
CA GLN A 82 7.49 12.76 4.96
C GLN A 82 8.43 13.35 6.01
N ARG A 83 9.19 14.40 5.68
CA ARG A 83 10.05 15.10 6.66
C ARG A 83 9.23 15.67 7.80
N ARG A 84 8.12 16.36 7.48
CA ARG A 84 7.22 16.91 8.50
C ARG A 84 6.64 15.81 9.38
N HIS A 85 6.20 14.71 8.79
CA HIS A 85 5.67 13.56 9.50
C HIS A 85 6.73 12.97 10.45
N ASN A 86 7.95 12.75 9.97
CA ASN A 86 9.05 12.23 10.79
C ASN A 86 9.38 13.15 11.97
N LEU A 87 9.39 14.47 11.78
CA LEU A 87 9.63 15.43 12.87
C LEU A 87 8.52 15.37 13.94
N ILE A 88 7.26 15.23 13.53
CA ILE A 88 6.13 15.09 14.47
C ILE A 88 6.22 13.76 15.21
N LEU A 89 6.53 12.67 14.50
CA LEU A 89 6.71 11.33 15.08
C LEU A 89 7.84 11.34 16.10
N GLU A 90 9.00 11.89 15.75
CA GLU A 90 10.15 12.01 16.67
C GLU A 90 9.76 12.82 17.91
N GLY A 91 9.12 13.97 17.73
CA GLY A 91 8.64 14.80 18.83
C GLY A 91 7.69 14.07 19.78
N ALA A 92 6.75 13.30 19.24
CA ALA A 92 5.81 12.50 20.03
C ALA A 92 6.50 11.30 20.72
N LEU A 93 7.49 10.67 20.08
CA LEU A 93 8.24 9.57 20.69
C LEU A 93 9.18 10.04 21.80
N MET A 94 9.65 11.29 21.78
CA MET A 94 10.45 11.87 22.87
C MET A 94 9.64 12.06 24.16
N THR A 95 8.33 12.28 24.06
CA THR A 95 7.43 12.43 25.21
C THR A 95 6.74 11.13 25.62
N ALA A 96 6.78 10.12 24.76
CA ALA A 96 6.31 8.77 25.03
C ALA A 96 7.34 7.95 25.85
N PRO A 97 6.92 6.83 26.48
CA PRO A 97 7.85 5.88 27.07
C PRO A 97 8.90 5.39 26.08
N GLU A 98 10.11 5.09 26.57
CA GLU A 98 11.22 4.58 25.73
C GLU A 98 10.87 3.24 25.08
N LYS A 99 10.12 2.40 25.79
CA LYS A 99 9.62 1.10 25.35
C LYS A 99 8.16 0.96 25.75
N MET A 100 7.41 0.16 25.00
CA MET A 100 6.05 -0.19 25.39
C MET A 100 6.04 -1.07 26.65
N THR A 101 4.98 -0.99 27.42
CA THR A 101 4.76 -1.81 28.61
C THR A 101 4.25 -3.19 28.21
N LEU A 102 5.11 -4.19 28.35
CA LEU A 102 4.81 -5.58 28.00
C LEU A 102 4.05 -6.29 29.14
N ARG A 103 3.03 -7.07 28.78
CA ARG A 103 2.45 -8.08 29.68
C ARG A 103 3.09 -9.47 29.49
N ASP A 104 3.75 -9.70 28.36
CA ASP A 104 4.49 -10.93 28.05
C ASP A 104 5.82 -10.60 27.35
N GLU A 105 6.87 -10.42 28.16
CA GLU A 105 8.21 -10.10 27.66
C GLU A 105 8.85 -11.25 26.86
N GLU A 106 8.62 -12.50 27.27
CA GLU A 106 9.19 -13.67 26.62
C GLU A 106 8.51 -13.94 25.27
N GLY A 107 7.19 -13.75 25.21
CA GLY A 107 6.43 -13.73 23.96
C GLY A 107 6.96 -12.67 22.99
N TRP A 108 7.17 -11.44 23.47
CA TRP A 108 7.75 -10.37 22.65
C TRP A 108 9.14 -10.74 22.10
N LYS A 109 10.05 -11.24 22.94
CA LYS A 109 11.40 -11.66 22.50
C LYS A 109 11.34 -12.73 21.41
N LYS A 110 10.45 -13.73 21.56
CA LYS A 110 10.27 -14.79 20.55
C LYS A 110 9.73 -14.24 19.24
N ILE A 111 8.74 -13.35 19.30
CA ILE A 111 8.16 -12.72 18.11
C ILE A 111 9.22 -11.88 17.38
N VAL A 112 10.00 -11.06 18.10
CA VAL A 112 11.09 -10.28 17.52
C VAL A 112 12.15 -11.18 16.88
N ALA A 113 12.57 -12.26 17.56
CA ALA A 113 13.55 -13.20 17.03
C ALA A 113 13.07 -13.95 15.78
N ALA A 114 11.75 -14.14 15.62
CA ALA A 114 11.16 -14.78 14.45
C ALA A 114 10.97 -13.83 13.25
N ASN A 115 10.99 -12.50 13.47
CA ASN A 115 10.67 -11.48 12.48
C ASN A 115 11.92 -10.64 12.13
N THR A 116 12.94 -11.30 11.59
CA THR A 116 14.25 -10.68 11.29
C THR A 116 14.41 -10.27 9.83
N ASP A 117 13.50 -10.66 8.94
CA ASP A 117 13.49 -10.21 7.57
C ASP A 117 13.01 -8.77 7.46
N GLY A 118 13.24 -8.12 6.31
CA GLY A 118 12.91 -6.71 6.13
C GLY A 118 11.42 -6.42 6.36
N TYR A 119 10.55 -7.36 5.98
CA TYR A 119 9.11 -7.22 6.13
C TYR A 119 8.65 -7.45 7.58
N GLY A 120 9.05 -8.57 8.20
CA GLY A 120 8.72 -8.85 9.60
C GLY A 120 9.27 -7.78 10.54
N SER A 121 10.49 -7.30 10.30
CA SER A 121 11.10 -6.23 11.10
C SER A 121 10.30 -4.93 11.02
N ALA A 122 9.67 -4.62 9.88
CA ALA A 122 8.82 -3.44 9.73
C ALA A 122 7.54 -3.56 10.59
N VAL A 123 6.94 -4.75 10.67
CA VAL A 123 5.81 -5.03 11.57
C VAL A 123 6.19 -4.76 13.03
N ILE A 124 7.35 -5.25 13.46
CA ILE A 124 7.85 -5.07 14.84
C ILE A 124 8.07 -3.59 15.17
N ARG A 125 8.79 -2.86 14.30
CA ARG A 125 9.03 -1.42 14.49
C ARG A 125 7.74 -0.61 14.53
N PHE A 126 6.80 -0.93 13.65
CA PHE A 126 5.50 -0.27 13.63
C PHE A 126 4.71 -0.55 14.92
N ALA A 127 4.59 -1.82 15.30
CA ALA A 127 3.86 -2.24 16.50
C ALA A 127 4.40 -1.56 17.77
N GLU A 128 5.72 -1.58 17.97
CA GLU A 128 6.33 -0.96 19.14
C GLU A 128 6.13 0.57 19.17
N ARG A 129 6.32 1.26 18.04
CA ARG A 129 6.07 2.70 17.97
C ARG A 129 4.62 3.04 18.24
N TRP A 130 3.70 2.30 17.66
CA TRP A 130 2.27 2.53 17.85
C TRP A 130 1.88 2.39 19.32
N ALA A 131 2.30 1.30 19.97
CA ALA A 131 2.05 1.09 21.39
C ALA A 131 2.66 2.20 22.27
N ARG A 132 3.90 2.61 22.00
CA ARG A 132 4.56 3.72 22.72
C ARG A 132 3.80 5.03 22.58
N LEU A 133 3.39 5.39 21.37
CA LEU A 133 2.63 6.62 21.12
C LEU A 133 1.28 6.59 21.85
N MET A 134 0.59 5.45 21.86
CA MET A 134 -0.64 5.28 22.63
C MET A 134 -0.38 5.41 24.13
N GLU A 135 0.67 4.78 24.68
CA GLU A 135 0.99 4.92 26.11
C GLU A 135 1.30 6.36 26.51
N GLY A 136 2.02 7.11 25.66
CA GLY A 136 2.26 8.53 25.90
C GLY A 136 0.95 9.34 25.97
N ARG A 137 -0.05 9.00 25.15
CA ARG A 137 -1.37 9.65 25.18
C ARG A 137 -2.22 9.18 26.37
N ILE A 138 -2.21 7.89 26.68
CA ILE A 138 -2.92 7.29 27.82
C ILE A 138 -2.41 7.89 29.13
N ALA A 139 -1.11 8.11 29.27
CA ALA A 139 -0.52 8.80 30.42
C ALA A 139 -1.06 10.24 30.62
N ASN A 140 -1.57 10.86 29.55
CA ASN A 140 -2.19 12.18 29.56
C ASN A 140 -3.73 12.15 29.60
N GLY A 141 -4.33 10.97 29.84
CA GLY A 141 -5.77 10.80 30.06
C GLY A 141 -6.57 10.31 28.87
N ASP A 142 -5.94 10.01 27.73
CA ASP A 142 -6.64 9.37 26.60
C ASP A 142 -7.00 7.90 26.89
N THR A 143 -8.00 7.40 26.19
CA THR A 143 -8.32 5.97 26.10
C THR A 143 -7.63 5.34 24.90
N VAL A 144 -7.51 4.01 24.87
CA VAL A 144 -6.96 3.29 23.70
C VAL A 144 -7.78 3.63 22.46
N GLU A 145 -9.11 3.58 22.56
CA GLU A 145 -10.05 3.88 21.49
C GLU A 145 -9.91 5.33 20.98
N GLY A 146 -9.66 6.26 21.89
CA GLY A 146 -9.52 7.69 21.59
C GLY A 146 -8.21 8.05 20.89
N CYS A 147 -7.17 7.21 20.99
CA CYS A 147 -5.86 7.50 20.41
C CYS A 147 -5.38 6.51 19.35
N ALA A 148 -5.95 5.30 19.27
CA ALA A 148 -5.41 4.21 18.46
C ALA A 148 -5.27 4.56 16.98
N GLU A 149 -6.27 5.22 16.37
CA GLU A 149 -6.23 5.56 14.94
C GLU A 149 -5.11 6.54 14.62
N GLU A 150 -5.11 7.70 15.27
CA GLU A 150 -4.15 8.77 15.02
C GLU A 150 -2.74 8.34 15.40
N ALA A 151 -2.58 7.57 16.49
CA ALA A 151 -1.30 7.00 16.87
C ALA A 151 -0.78 5.99 15.83
N SER A 152 -1.67 5.21 15.20
CA SER A 152 -1.28 4.27 14.14
C SER A 152 -0.83 5.01 12.88
N GLN A 153 -1.55 6.07 12.52
CA GLN A 153 -1.20 6.91 11.37
C GLN A 153 0.13 7.61 11.60
N LEU A 154 0.38 8.10 12.82
CA LEU A 154 1.65 8.73 13.19
C LEU A 154 2.80 7.72 13.27
N ALA A 155 2.54 6.50 13.71
CA ALA A 155 3.54 5.42 13.72
C ALA A 155 3.95 4.96 12.31
N ASP A 156 3.12 5.20 11.30
CA ASP A 156 3.37 4.82 9.91
C ASP A 156 4.22 5.85 9.17
N ASN A 157 5.53 5.72 9.32
CA ASN A 157 6.50 6.45 8.51
C ASN A 157 7.22 5.57 7.46
N GLU A 158 6.78 4.32 7.30
CA GLU A 158 7.38 3.33 6.39
C GLU A 158 6.42 2.93 5.25
N GLY A 159 5.18 3.44 5.25
CA GLY A 159 4.16 3.13 4.25
C GLY A 159 3.61 1.71 4.45
N ILE A 160 3.14 1.41 5.66
CA ILE A 160 2.69 0.05 6.00
C ILE A 160 1.44 -0.35 5.19
N THR A 161 1.35 -1.65 4.91
CA THR A 161 0.16 -2.21 4.26
C THR A 161 -0.91 -2.58 5.30
N GLY A 162 -2.16 -2.76 4.86
CA GLY A 162 -3.24 -3.26 5.72
C GLY A 162 -2.94 -4.64 6.34
N PHE A 163 -2.11 -5.45 5.68
CA PHE A 163 -1.63 -6.72 6.25
C PHE A 163 -0.67 -6.47 7.42
N VAL A 164 0.33 -5.59 7.25
CA VAL A 164 1.26 -5.21 8.33
C VAL A 164 0.49 -4.65 9.53
N TYR A 165 -0.48 -3.78 9.28
CA TYR A 165 -1.37 -3.25 10.31
C TYR A 165 -2.08 -4.37 11.09
N SER A 166 -2.67 -5.34 10.39
CA SER A 166 -3.36 -6.48 11.01
C SER A 166 -2.41 -7.37 11.81
N CYS A 167 -1.20 -7.62 11.31
CA CYS A 167 -0.15 -8.34 12.05
C CYS A 167 0.25 -7.59 13.32
N ALA A 168 0.40 -6.27 13.27
CA ALA A 168 0.74 -5.45 14.42
C ALA A 168 -0.35 -5.51 15.50
N VAL A 169 -1.64 -5.41 15.12
CA VAL A 169 -2.76 -5.61 16.06
C VAL A 169 -2.70 -6.99 16.69
N SER A 170 -2.48 -8.04 15.90
CA SER A 170 -2.37 -9.42 16.40
C SER A 170 -1.22 -9.60 17.40
N ILE A 171 -0.03 -9.07 17.09
CA ILE A 171 1.14 -9.13 17.98
C ILE A 171 0.87 -8.35 19.26
N LEU A 172 0.44 -7.08 19.17
CA LEU A 172 0.16 -6.23 20.32
C LEU A 172 -0.91 -6.84 21.21
N SER A 173 -1.94 -7.46 20.62
CA SER A 173 -3.00 -8.12 21.39
C SER A 173 -2.50 -9.23 22.30
N GLN A 174 -1.34 -9.82 22.01
CA GLN A 174 -0.73 -10.90 22.77
C GLN A 174 0.23 -10.38 23.84
N VAL A 175 1.05 -9.37 23.53
CA VAL A 175 2.21 -9.00 24.35
C VAL A 175 2.13 -7.64 25.04
N TRP A 176 1.26 -6.73 24.57
CA TRP A 176 1.14 -5.37 25.11
C TRP A 176 0.10 -5.31 26.23
N ILE A 177 0.33 -4.51 27.27
CA ILE A 177 -0.57 -4.43 28.44
C ILE A 177 -2.00 -3.99 28.05
N HIS A 178 -2.12 -3.11 27.06
CA HIS A 178 -3.39 -2.63 26.52
C HIS A 178 -3.84 -3.40 25.26
N GLY A 179 -3.15 -4.48 24.90
CA GLY A 179 -3.36 -5.21 23.65
C GLY A 179 -4.77 -5.73 23.45
N GLU A 180 -5.44 -6.19 24.52
CA GLU A 180 -6.80 -6.69 24.43
C GLU A 180 -7.81 -5.58 24.15
N GLN A 181 -7.61 -4.38 24.72
CA GLN A 181 -8.44 -3.21 24.43
C GLN A 181 -8.27 -2.79 22.96
N LEU A 182 -7.02 -2.78 22.48
CA LEU A 182 -6.72 -2.49 21.08
C LEU A 182 -7.38 -3.49 20.12
N ARG A 183 -7.33 -4.79 20.42
CA ARG A 183 -7.97 -5.84 19.62
C ARG A 183 -9.48 -5.63 19.53
N ARG A 184 -10.14 -5.32 20.64
CA ARG A 184 -11.59 -5.05 20.69
C ARG A 184 -11.95 -3.82 19.86
N TRP A 185 -11.23 -2.72 20.07
CA TRP A 185 -11.40 -1.51 19.28
C TRP A 185 -11.26 -1.78 17.78
N HIS A 186 -10.19 -2.49 17.39
CA HIS A 186 -9.93 -2.84 16.01
C HIS A 186 -11.07 -3.66 15.40
N ASN A 187 -11.52 -4.70 16.11
CA ASN A 187 -12.60 -5.56 15.66
C ASN A 187 -13.90 -4.75 15.48
N LEU A 188 -14.29 -3.96 16.48
CA LEU A 188 -15.50 -3.13 16.39
C LEU A 188 -15.46 -2.15 15.21
N LYS A 189 -14.28 -1.58 14.91
CA LYS A 189 -14.09 -0.67 13.77
C LYS A 189 -14.17 -1.39 12.42
N THR A 190 -13.71 -2.64 12.34
CA THR A 190 -13.56 -3.40 11.09
C THR A 190 -14.72 -4.36 10.82
N GLN A 191 -15.59 -4.57 11.81
CA GLN A 191 -16.73 -5.48 11.71
C GLN A 191 -17.84 -5.00 10.77
N ILE A 192 -18.41 -5.96 10.04
CA ILE A 192 -19.77 -5.93 9.52
C ILE A 192 -20.59 -6.88 10.44
N GLY A 193 -21.18 -6.38 11.53
CA GLY A 193 -21.95 -7.21 12.48
C GLY A 193 -21.25 -7.45 13.83
N ASN A 194 -21.50 -8.58 14.51
CA ASN A 194 -21.15 -8.84 15.93
C ASN A 194 -20.04 -9.92 16.16
N GLU A 195 -19.36 -10.38 15.10
CA GLU A 195 -18.36 -11.48 15.14
C GLU A 195 -17.13 -11.21 16.06
N GLY A 196 -16.74 -9.96 16.25
CA GLY A 196 -15.58 -9.55 17.05
C GLY A 196 -15.80 -9.59 18.57
N GLU A 197 -17.05 -9.67 19.03
CA GLU A 197 -17.39 -9.89 20.44
C GLU A 197 -17.23 -11.38 20.83
N GLU A 198 -17.25 -12.28 19.85
CA GLU A 198 -17.17 -13.74 20.05
C GLU A 198 -15.75 -14.30 19.79
N ALA A 199 -14.85 -13.51 19.22
CA ALA A 199 -13.47 -13.92 18.97
C ALA A 199 -12.69 -14.03 20.29
N LYS A 200 -12.50 -15.27 20.77
CA LYS A 200 -11.66 -15.63 21.92
C LYS A 200 -10.18 -15.71 21.56
#